data_AF-A0A8T6VSJ7-F1
#
_entry.id   AF-A0A8T6VSJ7-F1
#
_cell.length_a   1.000
_cell.length_b   1.000
_cell.length_c   1.000
_cell.angle_alpha   90.00
_cell.angle_beta   90.00
_cell.angle_gamma   90.00
#
_symmetry.space_group_name_H-M   'P 1'
#
loop_
_entity.id
_entity.type
_entity.pdbx_description
1 polymer ?
#
loop_
_entity_poly.entity_id
_entity_poly.type
_entity_poly.pdbx_seq_one_letter_code
_entity_poly.pdbx_strand_id
1 'polypeptide(L)' 'MSEREEILGFLMDTIGEEGCGVSCEEAEVFKDEMGWKMFLEGFMEPWYLGRTAEEANSRIKEYASQVFGLA' A
#
# COMPACT_ATOMS: atom_id res chain seq x y z
N MET A 1 6.79 5.27 -16.71
CA MET A 1 6.49 5.12 -15.27
C MET A 1 6.80 3.68 -14.89
N SER A 2 7.51 3.47 -13.81
CA SER A 2 7.80 2.14 -13.28
C SER A 2 6.57 1.59 -12.56
N GLU A 3 6.34 0.28 -12.56
CA GLU A 3 5.25 -0.36 -11.79
C GLU A 3 5.23 0.12 -10.32
N ARG A 4 6.40 0.30 -9.71
CA ARG A 4 6.54 0.85 -8.35
C ARG A 4 5.89 2.22 -8.19
N GLU A 5 6.12 3.13 -9.14
CA GLU A 5 5.62 4.51 -9.07
C GLU A 5 4.10 4.55 -9.22
N GLU A 6 3.54 3.66 -10.06
CA GLU A 6 2.10 3.50 -10.21
C GLU A 6 1.46 3.00 -8.90
N ILE A 7 2.01 1.94 -8.31
CA ILE A 7 1.51 1.35 -7.06
C ILE A 7 1.63 2.35 -5.91
N LEU A 8 2.78 3.02 -5.78
CA LEU A 8 2.99 4.04 -4.75
C LEU A 8 2.06 5.23 -4.93
N GLY A 9 1.85 5.69 -6.15
CA GLY A 9 0.89 6.76 -6.46
C GLY A 9 -0.53 6.37 -6.05
N PHE A 10 -0.96 5.17 -6.41
CA PHE A 10 -2.26 4.63 -6.02
C PHE A 10 -2.41 4.49 -4.50
N LEU A 11 -1.37 4.01 -3.81
CA LEU A 11 -1.34 3.91 -2.36
C LEU A 11 -1.50 5.27 -1.67
N MET A 12 -0.73 6.27 -2.12
CA MET A 12 -0.76 7.62 -1.55
C MET A 12 -2.10 8.32 -1.83
N ASP A 13 -2.68 8.11 -3.02
CA ASP A 13 -4.01 8.59 -3.38
C ASP A 13 -5.09 7.96 -2.48
N THR A 14 -5.05 6.64 -2.32
CA THR A 14 -5.99 5.89 -1.46
C THR A 14 -5.90 6.33 0.01
N ILE A 15 -4.69 6.45 0.56
CA ILE A 15 -4.44 6.89 1.95
C ILE A 15 -4.82 8.37 2.13
N GLY A 16 -4.59 9.20 1.11
CA GLY A 16 -4.88 10.63 1.10
C GLY A 16 -6.37 10.96 0.96
N GLU A 17 -7.12 10.17 0.19
CA GLU A 17 -8.57 10.32 0.03
C GLU A 17 -9.35 9.80 1.24
N GLU A 18 -8.94 8.69 1.86
CA GLU A 18 -9.62 8.12 3.03
C GLU A 18 -9.12 8.67 4.38
N GLY A 19 -8.15 9.59 4.36
CA GLY A 19 -7.68 10.31 5.53
C GLY A 19 -7.09 9.38 6.59
N CYS A 20 -5.93 8.77 6.30
CA CYS A 20 -5.10 8.24 7.38
C CYS A 20 -4.67 9.42 8.26
N GLY A 21 -5.35 9.62 9.39
CA GLY A 21 -5.10 10.73 10.28
C GLY A 21 -3.63 10.77 10.71
N VAL A 22 -2.87 11.72 10.15
CA VAL A 22 -1.61 12.28 10.69
C VAL A 22 -0.48 11.27 10.99
N SER A 23 -0.57 9.99 10.59
CA SER A 23 0.45 8.98 10.96
C SER A 23 0.83 7.97 9.87
N CYS A 24 0.38 8.18 8.63
CA CYS A 24 0.92 7.47 7.46
C CYS A 24 1.89 8.39 6.70
N GLU A 25 2.81 9.07 7.39
CA GLU A 25 3.75 10.02 6.74
C GLU A 25 4.79 9.28 5.88
N GLU A 26 5.05 8.01 6.18
CA GLU A 26 5.96 7.15 5.41
C GLU A 26 5.29 5.84 4.97
N ALA A 27 4.98 5.76 3.67
CA ALA A 27 4.56 4.54 2.98
C ALA A 27 5.64 4.11 1.99
N GLU A 28 6.14 2.88 2.11
CA GLU A 28 7.16 2.34 1.22
C GLU A 28 6.61 1.15 0.42
N VAL A 29 6.81 1.17 -0.90
CA VAL A 29 6.50 0.05 -1.78
C VAL A 29 7.80 -0.53 -2.35
N PHE A 30 7.96 -1.84 -2.25
CA PHE A 30 9.12 -2.58 -2.76
C PHE A 30 8.72 -3.94 -3.32
N LYS A 31 9.60 -4.57 -4.11
CA LYS A 31 9.38 -5.88 -4.71
C LYS A 31 10.48 -6.84 -4.27
N ASP A 32 10.09 -8.02 -3.78
CA ASP A 32 11.00 -9.14 -3.51
C ASP A 32 10.71 -10.33 -4.43
N GLU A 33 11.41 -11.45 -4.21
CA GLU A 33 11.21 -12.72 -4.94
C GLU A 33 9.76 -13.24 -4.88
N MET A 34 9.03 -12.91 -3.81
CA MET A 34 7.61 -13.28 -3.66
C MET A 34 6.65 -12.34 -4.41
N GLY A 35 7.01 -11.06 -4.58
CA GLY A 35 6.19 -10.05 -5.24
C GLY A 35 6.31 -8.65 -4.61
N TRP A 36 5.37 -7.78 -4.98
CA TRP A 36 5.18 -6.45 -4.40
C TRP A 36 4.72 -6.54 -2.96
N LYS A 37 5.30 -5.67 -2.13
CA LYS A 37 4.97 -5.46 -0.72
C LYS A 37 4.88 -3.97 -0.44
N MET A 38 4.05 -3.61 0.53
CA MET A 38 4.02 -2.27 1.11
C MET A 38 4.39 -2.32 2.59
N PHE A 39 5.04 -1.28 3.06
CA PHE A 39 5.24 -1.01 4.47
C PHE A 39 4.58 0.32 4.78
N LEU A 40 3.74 0.34 5.80
CA LEU A 40 3.11 1.55 6.30
C LEU A 40 3.70 1.84 7.67
N GLU A 41 4.10 3.09 7.90
CA GLU A 41 4.55 3.54 9.21
C GLU A 41 3.52 3.19 10.30
N GLY A 42 4.00 2.68 11.43
CA GLY A 42 3.14 2.18 12.52
C GLY A 42 2.76 0.70 12.43
N PHE A 43 3.02 0.02 11.31
CA PHE A 43 2.83 -1.42 11.16
C PHE A 43 4.13 -2.19 11.36
N MET A 44 4.04 -3.39 11.95
CA MET A 44 5.23 -4.18 12.36
C MET A 44 5.86 -4.98 11.21
N GLU A 45 5.09 -5.30 10.17
CA GLU A 45 5.53 -6.15 9.06
C GLU A 45 5.06 -5.57 7.72
N PRO A 46 5.80 -5.80 6.61
CA PRO A 46 5.37 -5.42 5.28
C PRO A 46 4.24 -6.33 4.76
N TRP A 47 3.25 -5.71 4.13
CA TRP A 47 2.03 -6.33 3.64
C TRP A 47 2.19 -6.75 2.20
N TYR A 48 1.82 -7.99 1.88
CA TYR A 48 1.91 -8.51 0.52
C TYR A 48 0.81 -7.94 -0.37
N LEU A 49 1.22 -7.40 -1.52
CA LEU A 49 0.34 -6.74 -2.48
C LEU A 49 0.01 -7.63 -3.69
N GLY A 50 0.93 -8.48 -4.15
CA GLY A 50 0.73 -9.26 -5.37
C GLY A 50 2.03 -9.40 -6.17
N ARG A 51 2.01 -10.07 -7.33
CA ARG A 51 3.19 -10.16 -8.21
C ARG A 51 3.23 -9.07 -9.28
N THR A 52 2.06 -8.53 -9.63
CA THR A 52 1.89 -7.48 -10.63
C THR A 52 1.34 -6.20 -10.01
N ALA A 53 1.44 -5.08 -10.73
CA ALA A 53 0.86 -3.81 -10.30
C ALA A 53 -0.68 -3.87 -10.18
N GLU A 54 -1.35 -4.63 -11.06
CA GLU A 54 -2.81 -4.79 -11.04
C GLU A 54 -3.30 -5.52 -9.77
N GLU A 55 -2.60 -6.59 -9.38
CA GLU A 55 -2.85 -7.28 -8.10
C GLU A 55 -2.61 -6.34 -6.93
N ALA A 56 -1.50 -5.59 -6.97
CA ALA A 56 -1.13 -4.67 -5.92
C ALA A 56 -2.17 -3.56 -5.69
N ASN A 57 -2.63 -2.91 -6.75
CA ASN A 57 -3.67 -1.87 -6.67
C ASN A 57 -4.99 -2.44 -6.15
N SER A 58 -5.38 -3.64 -6.60
CA SER A 58 -6.58 -4.31 -6.08
C SER A 58 -6.47 -4.58 -4.57
N ARG A 59 -5.32 -5.06 -4.12
CA ARG A 59 -5.05 -5.37 -2.70
C ARG A 59 -5.05 -4.12 -1.83
N ILE A 60 -4.42 -3.04 -2.28
CA ILE A 60 -4.38 -1.75 -1.58
C ILE A 60 -5.80 -1.26 -1.32
N LYS A 61 -6.68 -1.35 -2.32
CA LYS A 61 -8.10 -0.98 -2.18
C LYS A 61 -8.84 -1.84 -1.16
N GLU A 62 -8.57 -3.15 -1.13
CA GLU A 62 -9.12 -4.06 -0.12
C GLU A 62 -8.65 -3.71 1.30
N TYR A 63 -7.38 -3.33 1.46
CA TYR A 63 -6.83 -2.91 2.74
C TYR A 63 -7.41 -1.58 3.19
N ALA A 64 -7.51 -0.60 2.29
CA ALA A 64 -8.09 0.70 2.59
C ALA A 64 -9.57 0.62 3.02
N SER A 65 -10.36 -0.25 2.37
CA SER A 65 -11.74 -0.55 2.77
C SER A 65 -11.88 -1.13 4.19
N GLN A 66 -10.80 -1.69 4.74
CA GLN A 66 -10.73 -2.22 6.10
C GLN A 66 -9.99 -1.27 7.06
N VAL A 67 -9.74 -0.01 6.65
CA VAL A 67 -8.92 0.97 7.37
C VAL A 67 -7.53 0.39 7.68
N PHE A 68 -6.97 -0.38 6.74
CA PHE A 68 -5.73 -1.14 6.92
C PHE A 68 -5.72 -2.02 8.19
N GLY A 69 -6.89 -2.53 8.60
CA GLY A 69 -7.05 -3.38 9.78
C GLY A 69 -7.23 -2.63 11.11
N LEU A 70 -7.47 -1.32 11.10
CA LEU A 70 -7.66 -0.47 12.30
C LEU A 70 -9.12 -0.40 12.82
N ALA A 71 -9.92 -1.47 12.64
CA ALA A 71 -11.30 -1.53 13.13
C ALA A 71 -11.42 -1.86 14.63
#